data_AF-A0A4Y7Q960-F1
#
_entry.id   AF-A0A4Y7Q960-F1
#
_cell.length_a   1.000
_cell.length_b   1.000
_cell.length_c   1.000
_cell.angle_alpha   90.00
_cell.angle_beta   90.00
_cell.angle_gamma   90.00
#
_symmetry.space_group_name_H-M   'P 1'
#
loop_
_entity.id
_entity.type
_entity.pdbx_description
1 polymer ?
#
loop_
_entity_poly.entity_id
_entity_poly.type
_entity_poly.pdbx_seq_one_letter_code
_entity_poly.pdbx_strand_id
1 'polypeptide(L)'
;MPSTGPHIPKDVLERLLALSIMKGVRSVALSDSFDAIRLKIISHGMGIDDCPVGGPLRDGAQLTLLQIAAQTGDIPLAYDVIRLGASLDMKNSRGSTALHIAYEEYSRYQQACRISSNTVQSASDALSECLRCREIARVLVEQHATIDVVADDDPLKETVLHAACMLRDWDFIQLLIHHGAREKPNVNGMLPSHHLTPKEKRRLEDIISTAPTVRPPRICPCWSGEILSECHAREPKPFPSEFLCRCRSGRSYKRCCKARNIRRVEFWNAADEWIAPMDSLELPVHLPA
;
A
#
# COMPACT_ATOMS: atom_id res chain seq x y z
N MET A 1 -20.65 11.18 14.43
CA MET A 1 -21.16 9.78 14.42
C MET A 1 -20.23 8.96 15.32
N PRO A 2 -20.65 7.88 15.99
CA PRO A 2 -19.68 7.05 16.70
C PRO A 2 -18.67 6.54 15.67
N SER A 3 -17.39 6.89 15.83
CA SER A 3 -16.34 6.50 14.88
C SER A 3 -16.36 4.99 14.72
N THR A 4 -16.67 4.58 13.50
CA THR A 4 -16.45 3.22 13.06
C THR A 4 -15.03 3.23 12.54
N GLY A 5 -14.10 2.60 13.26
CA GLY A 5 -12.69 2.58 12.89
C GLY A 5 -12.46 2.14 11.44
N PRO A 6 -11.20 2.24 10.97
CA PRO A 6 -10.85 1.89 9.59
C PRO A 6 -11.26 0.46 9.26
N HIS A 7 -11.39 0.15 7.97
CA HIS A 7 -11.64 -1.21 7.48
C HIS A 7 -10.37 -2.05 7.60
N ILE A 8 -9.85 -2.16 8.82
CA ILE A 8 -8.69 -2.96 9.20
C ILE A 8 -9.15 -3.79 10.41
N PRO A 9 -8.84 -5.10 10.49
CA PRO A 9 -9.12 -5.88 11.69
C PRO A 9 -8.55 -5.21 12.94
N LYS A 10 -9.31 -5.22 14.05
CA LYS A 10 -8.96 -4.46 15.25
C LYS A 10 -7.58 -4.83 15.80
N ASP A 11 -7.27 -6.12 15.81
CA ASP A 11 -6.00 -6.67 16.28
C ASP A 11 -4.83 -6.24 15.38
N VAL A 12 -5.04 -6.16 14.05
CA VAL A 12 -4.06 -5.65 13.10
C VAL A 12 -3.81 -4.17 13.36
N LEU A 13 -4.88 -3.37 13.49
CA LEU A 13 -4.77 -1.94 13.76
C LEU A 13 -4.03 -1.67 15.07
N GLU A 14 -4.34 -2.40 16.13
CA GLU A 14 -3.64 -2.31 17.42
C GLU A 14 -2.15 -2.61 17.28
N ARG A 15 -1.77 -3.66 16.52
CA ARG A 15 -0.36 -3.97 16.22
C ARG A 15 0.33 -2.85 15.44
N LEU A 16 -0.33 -2.29 14.42
CA LEU A 16 0.23 -1.19 13.62
C LEU A 16 0.49 0.06 14.49
N LEU A 17 -0.46 0.42 15.35
CA LEU A 17 -0.33 1.59 16.22
C LEU A 17 0.68 1.39 17.36
N ALA A 18 0.98 0.14 17.72
CA ALA A 18 1.99 -0.22 18.72
C ALA A 18 3.44 -0.16 18.18
N LEU A 19 3.63 -0.03 16.87
CA LEU A 19 4.96 0.08 16.27
C LEU A 19 5.69 1.33 16.81
N SER A 20 6.98 1.20 17.13
CA SER A 20 7.80 2.31 17.63
C SER A 20 7.83 3.50 16.67
N ILE A 21 7.86 3.23 15.36
CA ILE A 21 7.84 4.23 14.28
C ILE A 21 6.49 4.98 14.15
N MET A 22 5.43 4.51 14.82
CA MET A 22 4.10 5.14 14.82
C MET A 22 3.83 5.98 16.08
N LYS A 23 4.77 6.05 17.04
CA LYS A 23 4.58 6.77 18.30
C LYS A 23 4.31 8.27 18.05
N GLY A 24 3.16 8.75 18.51
CA GLY A 24 2.76 10.16 18.38
C GLY A 24 2.23 10.56 17.00
N VAL A 25 2.23 9.65 16.03
CA VAL A 25 1.69 9.87 14.68
C VAL A 25 0.17 9.72 14.71
N ARG A 26 -0.56 10.68 14.12
CA ARG A 26 -2.01 10.58 13.92
C ARG A 26 -2.29 10.18 12.47
N SER A 27 -2.92 9.03 12.29
CA SER A 27 -3.35 8.56 10.97
C SER A 27 -4.64 9.23 10.53
N VAL A 28 -4.72 9.62 9.26
CA VAL A 28 -5.94 10.12 8.60
C VAL A 28 -7.04 9.06 8.65
N ALA A 29 -6.69 7.77 8.59
CA ALA A 29 -7.64 6.66 8.64
C ALA A 29 -8.44 6.61 9.95
N LEU A 30 -7.92 7.22 11.02
CA LEU A 30 -8.59 7.29 12.34
C LEU A 30 -9.40 8.57 12.54
N SER A 31 -9.43 9.47 11.55
CA SER A 31 -10.12 10.75 11.66
C SER A 31 -11.61 10.65 11.34
N ASP A 32 -12.45 11.36 12.10
CA ASP A 32 -13.89 11.46 11.83
C ASP A 32 -14.18 12.04 10.43
N SER A 33 -13.31 12.93 9.94
CA SER A 33 -13.42 13.47 8.57
C SER A 33 -13.25 12.39 7.52
N PHE A 34 -12.37 11.42 7.77
CA PHE A 34 -12.15 10.30 6.85
C PHE A 34 -13.24 9.23 6.96
N ASP A 35 -13.93 9.07 8.09
CA ASP A 35 -15.12 8.19 8.19
C ASP A 35 -16.20 8.57 7.18
N ALA A 36 -16.40 9.87 6.94
CA ALA A 36 -17.34 10.37 5.93
C ALA A 36 -16.87 10.05 4.50
N ILE A 37 -15.58 10.19 4.22
CA ILE A 37 -14.95 9.81 2.93
C ILE A 37 -15.11 8.30 2.72
N ARG A 38 -14.80 7.49 3.73
CA ARG A 38 -14.94 6.03 3.71
C ARG A 38 -16.38 5.60 3.44
N LEU A 39 -17.36 6.25 4.07
CA LEU A 39 -18.79 5.98 3.82
C LEU A 39 -19.20 6.28 2.37
N LYS A 40 -18.66 7.35 1.77
CA LYS A 40 -18.87 7.67 0.35
C LYS A 40 -18.27 6.60 -0.56
N ILE A 41 -17.03 6.17 -0.30
CA ILE A 41 -16.34 5.11 -1.07
C ILE A 41 -17.17 3.81 -1.05
N ILE A 42 -17.47 3.28 0.13
CA ILE A 42 -18.10 1.95 0.25
C ILE A 42 -19.54 1.91 -0.28
N SER A 43 -20.18 3.08 -0.42
CA SER A 43 -21.54 3.22 -0.91
C SER A 43 -21.61 3.71 -2.36
N HIS A 44 -20.49 3.65 -3.08
CA HIS A 44 -20.31 4.06 -4.49
C HIS A 44 -20.69 5.53 -4.76
N GLY A 45 -20.55 6.40 -3.76
CA GLY A 45 -20.73 7.84 -3.91
C GLY A 45 -19.48 8.57 -4.39
N MET A 46 -18.36 7.85 -4.51
CA MET A 46 -17.03 8.34 -4.90
C MET A 46 -16.13 7.13 -5.19
N GLY A 47 -15.27 7.19 -6.21
CA GLY A 47 -14.24 6.19 -6.45
C GLY A 47 -13.13 6.27 -5.40
N ILE A 48 -12.52 5.14 -5.06
CA ILE A 48 -11.41 5.10 -4.07
C ILE A 48 -10.17 5.87 -4.55
N ASP A 49 -9.95 5.91 -5.86
CA ASP A 49 -8.85 6.63 -6.50
C ASP A 49 -9.22 8.06 -6.90
N ASP A 50 -10.50 8.45 -6.78
CA ASP A 50 -10.93 9.83 -6.97
C ASP A 50 -10.41 10.67 -5.80
N CYS A 51 -9.48 11.59 -6.08
CA CYS A 51 -8.82 12.44 -5.08
C CYS A 51 -9.86 13.26 -4.27
N PRO A 52 -10.09 12.97 -2.98
CA PRO A 52 -11.09 13.71 -2.20
C PRO A 52 -10.51 14.98 -1.55
N VAL A 53 -9.17 15.10 -1.51
CA VAL A 53 -8.48 16.01 -0.60
C VAL A 53 -7.58 16.95 -1.39
N GLY A 54 -8.14 18.10 -1.79
CA GLY A 54 -7.38 19.28 -2.20
C GLY A 54 -6.70 19.93 -0.99
N GLY A 55 -5.71 19.25 -0.41
CA GLY A 55 -4.78 19.86 0.54
C GLY A 55 -3.57 20.46 -0.20
N PRO A 56 -2.77 21.33 0.44
CA PRO A 56 -1.54 21.83 -0.14
C PRO A 56 -0.50 20.69 -0.16
N LEU A 57 -0.67 19.79 -1.12
CA LEU A 57 0.35 18.82 -1.50
C LEU A 57 1.53 19.59 -2.10
N ARG A 58 2.75 19.10 -1.89
CA ARG A 58 3.99 19.82 -2.21
C ARG A 58 4.06 20.41 -3.62
N ASP A 59 3.27 19.90 -4.56
CA ASP A 59 3.31 20.28 -5.97
C ASP A 59 1.93 20.52 -6.62
N GLY A 60 0.85 20.64 -5.84
CA GLY A 60 -0.51 20.80 -6.41
C GLY A 60 -1.01 19.63 -7.27
N ALA A 61 -0.26 18.50 -7.30
CA ALA A 61 -0.61 17.30 -8.03
C ALA A 61 -1.83 16.60 -7.41
N GLN A 62 -2.76 16.15 -8.25
CA GLN A 62 -3.89 15.32 -7.83
C GLN A 62 -3.36 13.94 -7.42
N LEU A 63 -3.34 13.64 -6.12
CA LEU A 63 -2.89 12.36 -5.58
C LEU A 63 -4.07 11.47 -5.15
N THR A 64 -3.95 10.16 -5.35
CA THR A 64 -4.89 9.20 -4.74
C THR A 64 -4.66 9.10 -3.23
N LEU A 65 -5.62 8.52 -2.49
CA LEU A 65 -5.44 8.30 -1.05
C LEU A 65 -4.23 7.39 -0.73
N LEU A 66 -3.95 6.41 -1.59
CA LEU A 66 -2.78 5.53 -1.43
C LEU A 66 -1.47 6.28 -1.66
N GLN A 67 -1.43 7.19 -2.63
CA GLN A 67 -0.26 8.05 -2.87
C GLN A 67 -0.05 9.06 -1.73
N ILE A 68 -1.13 9.60 -1.13
CA ILE A 68 -1.05 10.42 0.09
C ILE A 68 -0.48 9.61 1.26
N ALA A 69 -0.93 8.37 1.45
CA ALA A 69 -0.40 7.49 2.47
C ALA A 69 1.11 7.23 2.28
N ALA A 70 1.53 6.93 1.04
CA ALA A 70 2.92 6.77 0.66
C ALA A 70 3.77 8.03 0.92
N GLN A 71 3.26 9.21 0.59
CA GLN A 71 3.99 10.47 0.78
C GLN A 71 4.18 10.84 2.26
N THR A 72 3.19 10.53 3.10
CA THR A 72 3.14 10.94 4.51
C THR A 72 3.57 9.84 5.50
N GLY A 73 3.90 8.66 4.98
CA GLY A 73 4.19 7.48 5.80
C GLY A 73 2.98 7.04 6.65
N ASP A 74 1.75 7.28 6.21
CA ASP A 74 0.55 6.90 6.97
C ASP A 74 0.21 5.41 6.76
N ILE A 75 0.84 4.54 7.56
CA ILE A 75 0.70 3.08 7.44
C ILE A 75 -0.76 2.63 7.59
N PRO A 76 -1.54 3.05 8.62
CA PRO A 76 -2.94 2.64 8.70
C PRO A 76 -3.78 3.14 7.52
N LEU A 77 -3.52 4.32 6.96
CA LEU A 77 -4.21 4.76 5.76
C LEU A 77 -3.91 3.86 4.57
N ALA A 78 -2.65 3.49 4.35
CA ALA A 78 -2.27 2.56 3.28
C ALA A 78 -3.00 1.22 3.40
N TYR A 79 -3.03 0.62 4.60
CA TYR A 79 -3.71 -0.65 4.85
C TYR A 79 -5.22 -0.57 4.59
N ASP A 80 -5.85 0.52 5.03
CA ASP A 80 -7.29 0.75 4.88
C ASP A 80 -7.67 0.90 3.40
N VAL A 81 -6.96 1.75 2.66
CA VAL A 81 -7.30 2.04 1.25
C VAL A 81 -6.95 0.91 0.29
N ILE A 82 -5.87 0.16 0.54
CA ILE A 82 -5.57 -1.09 -0.20
C ILE A 82 -6.71 -2.07 -0.01
N ARG A 83 -7.23 -2.24 1.21
CA ARG A 83 -8.37 -3.14 1.44
C ARG A 83 -9.64 -2.65 0.75
N LEU A 84 -9.85 -1.34 0.71
CA LEU A 84 -10.98 -0.71 0.02
C LEU A 84 -10.86 -0.74 -1.51
N GLY A 85 -9.76 -1.28 -2.05
CA GLY A 85 -9.57 -1.48 -3.49
C GLY A 85 -8.86 -0.34 -4.21
N ALA A 86 -8.07 0.46 -3.51
CA ALA A 86 -7.22 1.47 -4.17
C ALA A 86 -6.28 0.81 -5.18
N SER A 87 -6.19 1.39 -6.38
CA SER A 87 -5.25 0.92 -7.39
C SER A 87 -3.81 1.14 -6.93
N LEU A 88 -3.00 0.08 -6.94
CA LEU A 88 -1.60 0.14 -6.52
C LEU A 88 -0.70 0.88 -7.53
N ASP A 89 -1.10 0.85 -8.81
CA ASP A 89 -0.30 1.29 -9.95
C ASP A 89 -0.82 2.60 -10.58
N MET A 90 -1.81 3.24 -9.95
CA MET A 90 -2.25 4.56 -10.37
C MET A 90 -1.07 5.55 -10.38
N LYS A 91 -0.89 6.20 -11.52
CA LYS A 91 0.14 7.22 -11.76
C LYS A 91 -0.44 8.60 -11.49
N ASN A 92 0.29 9.43 -10.73
CA ASN A 92 -0.03 10.85 -10.61
C ASN A 92 0.35 11.63 -11.88
N SER A 93 0.20 12.96 -11.87
CA SER A 93 0.59 13.83 -13.00
C SER A 93 2.07 13.81 -13.36
N ARG A 94 2.92 13.26 -12.48
CA ARG A 94 4.36 13.03 -12.68
C ARG A 94 4.66 11.62 -13.19
N GLY A 95 3.65 10.77 -13.35
CA GLY A 95 3.82 9.37 -13.70
C GLY A 95 4.27 8.48 -12.54
N SER A 96 4.35 9.00 -11.31
CA SER A 96 4.79 8.26 -10.13
C SER A 96 3.64 7.44 -9.56
N THR A 97 3.90 6.16 -9.25
CA THR A 97 2.99 5.31 -8.49
C THR A 97 3.18 5.50 -6.98
N ALA A 98 2.30 4.92 -6.15
CA ALA A 98 2.48 4.95 -4.70
C ALA A 98 3.81 4.31 -4.25
N LEU A 99 4.30 3.28 -4.97
CA LEU A 99 5.57 2.64 -4.68
C LEU A 99 6.76 3.58 -4.92
N HIS A 100 6.72 4.36 -6.01
CA HIS A 100 7.73 5.38 -6.29
C HIS A 100 7.76 6.43 -5.18
N ILE A 101 6.60 7.00 -4.87
CA ILE A 101 6.49 8.07 -3.87
C ILE A 101 7.01 7.58 -2.51
N ALA A 102 6.59 6.38 -2.07
CA ALA A 102 7.03 5.83 -0.79
C ALA A 102 8.56 5.65 -0.73
N TYR A 103 9.18 5.16 -1.81
CA TYR A 103 10.62 4.93 -1.82
C TYR A 103 11.44 6.20 -2.07
N GLU A 104 10.92 7.16 -2.83
CA GLU A 104 11.50 8.49 -3.01
C GLU A 104 11.55 9.24 -1.68
N GLU A 105 10.44 9.26 -0.93
CA GLU A 105 10.39 9.88 0.39
C GLU A 105 11.35 9.18 1.36
N TYR A 106 11.37 7.84 1.39
CA TYR A 106 12.38 7.08 2.14
C TYR A 106 13.81 7.53 1.79
N SER A 107 14.12 7.60 0.50
CA SER A 107 15.45 8.00 0.00
C SER A 107 15.82 9.42 0.44
N ARG A 108 14.86 10.34 0.33
CA ARG A 108 15.01 11.75 0.74
C ARG A 108 15.27 11.88 2.24
N TYR A 109 14.48 11.19 3.07
CA TYR A 109 14.70 11.19 4.52
C TYR A 109 16.02 10.54 4.92
N GLN A 110 16.39 9.43 4.28
CA GLN A 110 17.65 8.74 4.57
C GLN A 110 18.86 9.64 4.27
N GLN A 111 18.83 10.39 3.15
CA GLN A 111 19.84 11.39 2.83
C GLN A 111 19.85 12.54 3.83
N ALA A 112 18.67 13.06 4.21
CA ALA A 112 18.56 14.12 5.21
C ALA A 112 19.13 13.70 6.59
N CYS A 113 18.86 12.48 7.04
CA CYS A 113 19.41 11.94 8.29
C CYS A 113 20.94 11.80 8.25
N ARG A 114 21.52 11.44 7.09
CA ARG A 114 22.98 11.37 6.91
C ARG A 114 23.64 12.75 7.02
N ILE A 115 22.96 13.81 6.60
CA ILE A 115 23.47 15.19 6.61
C ILE A 115 23.22 15.86 7.98
N SER A 116 22.07 15.58 8.62
CA SER A 116 21.58 16.28 9.81
C SER A 116 22.09 15.74 11.15
N SER A 117 23.26 15.08 11.20
CA SER A 117 23.79 14.45 12.42
C SER A 117 24.09 15.39 13.61
N ASN A 118 23.76 16.68 13.51
CA ASN A 118 24.03 17.71 14.52
C ASN A 118 22.79 18.17 15.33
N THR A 119 21.59 17.62 15.14
CA THR A 119 20.41 17.95 15.98
C THR A 119 19.60 16.71 16.36
N VAL A 120 19.68 16.31 17.63
CA VAL A 120 19.29 14.97 18.11
C VAL A 120 17.78 14.69 18.07
N GLN A 121 16.93 15.72 18.25
CA GLN A 121 15.47 15.53 18.32
C GLN A 121 14.78 15.53 16.95
N SER A 122 15.28 16.30 15.96
CA SER A 122 14.74 16.26 14.60
C SER A 122 15.14 14.99 13.84
N ALA A 123 16.29 14.39 14.23
CA ALA A 123 16.79 13.16 13.63
C ALA A 123 15.96 11.92 13.97
N SER A 124 15.39 11.82 15.19
CA SER A 124 14.57 10.66 15.58
C SER A 124 13.21 10.62 14.88
N ASP A 125 12.60 11.78 14.71
CA ASP A 125 11.28 11.91 14.07
C ASP A 125 11.42 11.71 12.55
N ALA A 126 12.46 12.29 11.94
CA ALA A 126 12.80 12.05 10.54
C ALA A 126 13.15 10.58 10.26
N LEU A 127 13.84 9.90 11.18
CA LEU A 127 14.13 8.46 11.05
C LEU A 127 12.85 7.62 11.14
N SER A 128 11.92 7.97 12.02
CA SER A 128 10.65 7.26 12.15
C SER A 128 9.80 7.42 10.89
N GLU A 129 9.70 8.62 10.33
CA GLU A 129 9.00 8.88 9.07
C GLU A 129 9.64 8.18 7.87
N CYS A 130 10.97 8.18 7.79
CA CYS A 130 11.76 7.40 6.83
C CYS A 130 11.34 5.93 6.82
N LEU A 131 11.34 5.30 8.00
CA LEU A 131 10.99 3.88 8.16
C LEU A 131 9.53 3.61 7.83
N ARG A 132 8.60 4.54 8.12
CA ARG A 132 7.19 4.41 7.72
C ARG A 132 7.01 4.42 6.20
N CYS A 133 7.71 5.27 5.48
CA CYS A 133 7.64 5.30 4.01
C CYS A 133 8.19 3.99 3.41
N ARG A 134 9.31 3.49 3.94
CA ARG A 134 9.86 2.18 3.54
C ARG A 134 8.92 1.01 3.85
N GLU A 135 8.23 1.06 4.99
CA GLU A 135 7.21 0.07 5.36
C GLU A 135 6.07 0.02 4.34
N ILE A 136 5.56 1.18 3.92
CA ILE A 136 4.52 1.25 2.88
C ILE A 136 5.05 0.70 1.56
N ALA A 137 6.28 1.05 1.17
CA ALA A 137 6.91 0.50 -0.03
C ALA A 137 6.99 -1.05 0.02
N ARG A 138 7.33 -1.62 1.18
CA ARG A 138 7.33 -3.09 1.39
C ARG A 138 5.94 -3.68 1.15
N VAL A 139 4.93 -3.11 1.81
CA VAL A 139 3.54 -3.57 1.72
C VAL A 139 3.02 -3.51 0.29
N LEU A 140 3.36 -2.46 -0.47
CA LEU A 140 2.98 -2.36 -1.89
C LEU A 140 3.59 -3.49 -2.73
N VAL A 141 4.87 -3.82 -2.53
CA VAL A 141 5.54 -4.94 -3.23
C VAL A 141 4.90 -6.28 -2.87
N GLU A 142 4.60 -6.50 -1.58
CA GLU A 142 3.92 -7.70 -1.05
C GLU A 142 2.46 -7.81 -1.53
N GLN A 143 1.80 -6.68 -1.77
CA GLN A 143 0.46 -6.59 -2.35
C GLN A 143 0.45 -6.65 -3.88
N HIS A 144 1.59 -6.98 -4.47
CA HIS A 144 1.76 -7.23 -5.89
C HIS A 144 1.74 -6.00 -6.80
N ALA A 145 2.00 -4.78 -6.28
CA ALA A 145 2.22 -3.59 -7.10
C ALA A 145 3.27 -3.84 -8.20
N THR A 146 3.14 -3.17 -9.34
CA THR A 146 4.07 -3.33 -10.46
C THR A 146 5.42 -2.70 -10.10
N ILE A 147 6.49 -3.51 -10.17
CA ILE A 147 7.80 -3.15 -9.60
C ILE A 147 8.68 -2.38 -10.59
N ASP A 148 8.67 -2.75 -11.86
CA ASP A 148 9.55 -2.16 -12.88
C ASP A 148 8.92 -0.94 -13.59
N VAL A 149 8.02 -0.23 -12.90
CA VAL A 149 7.49 1.05 -13.39
C VAL A 149 8.54 2.14 -13.18
N VAL A 150 8.50 3.18 -13.99
CA VAL A 150 9.33 4.39 -13.86
C VAL A 150 8.41 5.61 -13.83
N ALA A 151 8.82 6.66 -13.13
CA ALA A 151 8.12 7.93 -13.14
C ALA A 151 8.24 8.62 -14.50
N ASP A 152 7.19 9.31 -14.93
CA ASP A 152 7.13 9.93 -16.26
C ASP A 152 7.90 11.26 -16.32
N ASP A 153 8.08 11.92 -15.19
CA ASP A 153 8.86 13.15 -15.06
C ASP A 153 10.31 12.93 -14.62
N ASP A 154 10.65 11.76 -14.08
CA ASP A 154 12.02 11.42 -13.74
C ASP A 154 12.89 11.45 -15.01
N PRO A 155 13.84 12.40 -15.11
CA PRO A 155 14.67 12.55 -16.30
C PRO A 155 15.55 11.31 -16.53
N LEU A 156 15.88 10.56 -15.48
CA LEU A 156 16.71 9.37 -15.60
C LEU A 156 15.89 8.12 -15.93
N LYS A 157 14.58 8.11 -15.66
CA LYS A 157 13.71 6.92 -15.76
C LYS A 157 14.25 5.76 -14.93
N GLU A 158 14.63 6.06 -13.70
CA GLU A 158 15.12 5.07 -12.76
C GLU A 158 13.96 4.28 -12.15
N THR A 159 14.13 2.97 -12.07
CA THR A 159 13.25 2.11 -11.28
C THR A 159 13.58 2.21 -9.80
N VAL A 160 12.67 1.77 -8.94
CA VAL A 160 12.91 1.69 -7.49
C VAL A 160 14.14 0.83 -7.15
N LEU A 161 14.50 -0.14 -7.99
CA LEU A 161 15.71 -0.95 -7.82
C LEU A 161 17.00 -0.11 -7.99
N HIS A 162 17.03 0.90 -8.86
CA HIS A 162 18.17 1.83 -8.98
C HIS A 162 18.38 2.58 -7.67
N ALA A 163 17.32 3.18 -7.14
CA ALA A 163 17.35 3.89 -5.86
C ALA A 163 17.80 2.96 -4.72
N ALA A 164 17.25 1.74 -4.64
CA ALA A 164 17.65 0.77 -3.62
C ALA A 164 19.13 0.39 -3.69
N CYS A 165 19.68 0.18 -4.90
CA CYS A 165 21.10 -0.05 -5.12
C CYS A 165 21.96 1.16 -4.73
N MET A 166 21.55 2.38 -5.06
CA MET A 166 22.24 3.61 -4.63
C MET A 166 22.30 3.72 -3.10
N LEU A 167 21.21 3.39 -2.40
CA LEU A 167 21.13 3.47 -0.94
C LEU A 167 21.79 2.31 -0.19
N ARG A 168 22.13 1.22 -0.89
CA ARG A 168 22.59 -0.06 -0.32
C ARG A 168 21.57 -0.71 0.61
N ASP A 169 20.30 -0.54 0.29
CA ASP A 169 19.19 -1.14 1.04
C ASP A 169 19.01 -2.61 0.66
N TRP A 170 19.94 -3.45 1.12
CA TRP A 170 20.03 -4.85 0.69
C TRP A 170 18.77 -5.68 0.96
N ASP A 171 18.08 -5.41 2.07
CA ASP A 171 16.85 -6.13 2.40
C ASP A 171 15.74 -5.77 1.41
N PHE A 172 15.67 -4.49 0.98
CA PHE A 172 14.69 -4.07 0.00
C PHE A 172 15.08 -4.47 -1.43
N ILE A 173 16.37 -4.47 -1.77
CA ILE A 173 16.88 -5.06 -3.03
C ILE A 173 16.45 -6.53 -3.11
N GLN A 174 16.66 -7.31 -2.04
CA GLN A 174 16.25 -8.70 -1.99
C GLN A 174 14.74 -8.86 -2.18
N LEU A 175 13.93 -8.05 -1.47
CA LEU A 175 12.47 -8.05 -1.62
C LEU A 175 12.05 -7.78 -3.07
N LEU A 176 12.58 -6.73 -3.70
CA LEU A 176 12.25 -6.35 -5.08
C LEU A 176 12.58 -7.49 -6.05
N ILE A 177 13.81 -8.03 -5.98
CA ILE A 177 14.27 -9.12 -6.84
C ILE A 177 13.42 -10.39 -6.62
N HIS A 178 13.14 -10.76 -5.36
CA HIS A 178 12.29 -11.92 -5.05
C HIS A 178 10.86 -11.74 -5.58
N HIS A 179 10.36 -10.50 -5.64
CA HIS A 179 9.05 -10.21 -6.24
C HIS A 179 9.09 -9.97 -7.76
N GLY A 180 10.23 -10.22 -8.42
CA GLY A 180 10.35 -10.25 -9.87
C GLY A 180 10.95 -8.99 -10.51
N ALA A 181 11.51 -8.07 -9.73
CA ALA A 181 12.25 -6.93 -10.27
C ALA A 181 13.44 -7.40 -11.11
N ARG A 182 13.71 -6.70 -12.22
CA ARG A 182 14.85 -7.00 -13.10
C ARG A 182 15.75 -5.79 -13.25
N GLU A 183 17.03 -6.04 -13.53
CA GLU A 183 17.91 -4.98 -13.98
C GLU A 183 17.44 -4.46 -15.33
N LYS A 184 17.08 -3.17 -15.37
CA LYS A 184 16.72 -2.46 -16.59
C LYS A 184 17.59 -1.21 -16.69
N PRO A 185 18.08 -0.85 -17.88
CA PRO A 185 18.83 0.37 -18.05
C PRO A 185 17.90 1.58 -17.91
N ASN A 186 18.39 2.61 -17.23
CA ASN A 186 17.81 3.95 -17.24
C ASN A 186 18.11 4.65 -18.59
N VAL A 187 17.68 5.92 -18.78
CA VAL A 187 17.89 6.62 -20.07
C VAL A 187 19.35 6.78 -20.49
N ASN A 188 20.28 6.75 -19.52
CA ASN A 188 21.73 6.85 -19.77
C ASN A 188 22.37 5.47 -20.01
N GLY A 189 21.57 4.40 -20.10
CA GLY A 189 22.08 3.03 -20.23
C GLY A 189 22.63 2.45 -18.92
N MET A 190 22.40 3.11 -17.78
CA MET A 190 22.91 2.65 -16.50
C MET A 190 21.97 1.61 -15.89
N LEU A 191 22.51 0.44 -15.51
CA LEU A 191 21.79 -0.58 -14.74
C LEU A 191 21.85 -0.27 -13.24
N PRO A 192 20.93 -0.81 -12.42
CA PRO A 192 21.02 -0.70 -10.96
C PRO A 192 22.38 -1.16 -10.40
N SER A 193 22.95 -2.24 -10.93
CA SER A 193 24.28 -2.73 -10.54
C SER A 193 25.41 -1.76 -10.83
N HIS A 194 25.27 -0.83 -11.78
CA HIS A 194 26.32 0.15 -12.07
C HIS A 194 26.58 1.11 -10.90
N HIS A 195 25.63 1.29 -9.99
CA HIS A 195 25.82 2.07 -8.75
C HIS A 195 26.60 1.30 -7.67
N LEU A 196 26.93 0.02 -7.90
CA LEU A 196 27.54 -0.89 -6.92
C LEU A 196 29.04 -1.11 -7.18
N THR A 197 29.80 -1.32 -6.10
CA THR A 197 31.20 -1.77 -6.17
C THR A 197 31.30 -3.22 -6.66
N PRO A 198 32.47 -3.70 -7.11
CA PRO A 198 32.62 -5.09 -7.56
C PRO A 198 32.22 -6.15 -6.52
N LYS A 199 32.44 -5.89 -5.23
CA LYS A 199 32.01 -6.79 -4.15
C LYS A 199 30.49 -6.83 -4.01
N GLU A 200 29.84 -5.68 -4.18
CA GLU A 200 28.40 -5.54 -4.05
C GLU A 200 27.67 -6.09 -5.27
N LYS A 201 28.24 -5.94 -6.48
CA LYS A 201 27.73 -6.61 -7.69
C LYS A 201 27.65 -8.12 -7.49
N ARG A 202 28.69 -8.75 -6.93
CA ARG A 202 28.66 -10.18 -6.57
C ARG A 202 27.56 -10.54 -5.59
N ARG A 203 27.27 -9.67 -4.61
CA ARG A 203 26.16 -9.87 -3.67
C ARG A 203 24.80 -9.76 -4.37
N LEU A 204 24.65 -8.81 -5.29
CA LEU A 204 23.43 -8.69 -6.10
C LEU A 204 23.24 -9.92 -6.99
N GLU A 205 24.30 -10.41 -7.64
CA GLU A 205 24.29 -11.63 -8.44
C GLU A 205 23.87 -12.86 -7.62
N ASP A 206 24.37 -12.99 -6.38
CA ASP A 206 23.96 -14.05 -5.45
C ASP A 206 22.46 -13.97 -5.12
N ILE A 207 21.94 -12.78 -4.81
CA ILE A 207 20.51 -12.54 -4.58
C ILE A 207 19.67 -12.90 -5.81
N ILE A 208 20.11 -12.51 -7.01
CA ILE A 208 19.43 -12.84 -8.27
C ILE A 208 19.43 -14.36 -8.51
N SER A 209 20.55 -15.03 -8.25
CA SER A 209 20.70 -16.47 -8.47
C SER A 209 19.85 -17.33 -7.51
N THR A 210 19.59 -16.80 -6.32
CA THR A 210 18.79 -17.46 -5.27
C THR A 210 17.32 -17.05 -5.29
N ALA A 211 16.95 -16.09 -6.13
CA ALA A 211 15.58 -15.58 -6.22
C ALA A 211 14.61 -16.66 -6.73
N PRO A 212 13.38 -16.73 -6.18
CA PRO A 212 12.37 -17.66 -6.67
C PRO A 212 11.97 -17.30 -8.11
N THR A 213 11.67 -18.33 -8.91
CA THR A 213 11.21 -18.14 -10.30
C THR A 213 9.77 -17.63 -10.38
N VAL A 214 8.98 -17.86 -9.33
CA VAL A 214 7.59 -17.41 -9.20
C VAL A 214 7.53 -16.35 -8.10
N ARG A 215 6.81 -15.26 -8.38
CA ARG A 215 6.58 -14.19 -7.39
C ARG A 215 5.95 -14.79 -6.13
N PRO A 216 6.45 -14.48 -4.91
CA PRO A 216 5.88 -14.95 -3.66
C PRO A 216 4.37 -14.65 -3.59
N PRO A 217 3.56 -15.53 -2.98
CA PRO A 217 2.11 -15.38 -2.95
C PRO A 217 1.71 -14.08 -2.24
N ARG A 218 0.68 -13.42 -2.78
CA ARG A 218 0.13 -12.20 -2.20
C ARG A 218 -0.53 -12.52 -0.85
N ILE A 219 -0.22 -11.75 0.18
CA ILE A 219 -0.98 -11.79 1.44
C ILE A 219 -2.36 -11.20 1.20
N CYS A 220 -3.42 -11.83 1.73
CA CYS A 220 -4.77 -11.34 1.53
C CYS A 220 -4.93 -9.92 2.13
N PRO A 221 -5.44 -8.92 1.37
CA PRO A 221 -5.61 -7.56 1.87
C PRO A 221 -6.75 -7.42 2.91
N CYS A 222 -7.33 -8.54 3.35
CA CYS A 222 -8.16 -8.57 4.55
C CYS A 222 -7.31 -8.47 5.84
N TRP A 223 -5.99 -8.62 5.71
CA TRP A 223 -4.99 -8.56 6.77
C TRP A 223 -5.14 -9.64 7.85
N SER A 224 -5.74 -10.79 7.51
CA SER A 224 -5.79 -11.97 8.39
C SER A 224 -4.42 -12.62 8.63
N GLY A 225 -3.44 -12.33 7.77
CA GLY A 225 -2.14 -13.00 7.74
C GLY A 225 -2.10 -14.24 6.82
N GLU A 226 -3.25 -14.64 6.25
CA GLU A 226 -3.31 -15.73 5.28
C GLU A 226 -2.92 -15.26 3.87
N ILE A 227 -2.36 -16.16 3.06
CA ILE A 227 -2.15 -15.89 1.63
C ILE A 227 -3.51 -15.79 0.92
N LEU A 228 -3.58 -14.95 -0.11
CA LEU A 228 -4.81 -14.63 -0.84
C LEU A 228 -5.51 -15.89 -1.39
N SER A 229 -4.74 -16.80 -1.98
CA SER A 229 -5.22 -18.08 -2.54
C SER A 229 -5.83 -19.02 -1.51
N GLU A 230 -5.48 -18.86 -0.23
CA GLU A 230 -6.03 -19.66 0.88
C GLU A 230 -7.16 -18.93 1.61
N CYS A 231 -7.40 -17.66 1.27
CA CYS A 231 -8.33 -16.77 1.96
C CYS A 231 -9.52 -16.35 1.06
N HIS A 232 -9.62 -15.07 0.68
CA HIS A 232 -10.74 -14.53 -0.11
C HIS A 232 -10.76 -14.99 -1.57
N ALA A 233 -9.64 -15.49 -2.13
CA ALA A 233 -9.63 -16.11 -3.45
C ALA A 233 -10.03 -17.59 -3.42
N ARG A 234 -10.05 -18.22 -2.24
CA ARG A 234 -10.53 -19.60 -2.07
C ARG A 234 -12.05 -19.66 -2.02
N GLU A 235 -12.66 -18.79 -1.22
CA GLU A 235 -14.10 -18.75 -1.01
C GLU A 235 -14.58 -17.38 -0.48
N PRO A 236 -15.85 -17.01 -0.69
CA PRO A 236 -16.44 -15.83 -0.08
C PRO A 236 -16.43 -15.90 1.45
N LYS A 237 -16.14 -14.78 2.11
CA LYS A 237 -16.09 -14.64 3.57
C LYS A 237 -17.22 -13.73 4.07
N PRO A 238 -17.72 -13.93 5.31
CA PRO A 238 -18.70 -13.01 5.88
C PRO A 238 -18.15 -11.59 6.01
N PHE A 239 -18.96 -10.58 5.68
CA PHE A 239 -18.55 -9.19 5.83
C PHE A 239 -18.26 -8.86 7.31
N PRO A 240 -17.13 -8.21 7.64
CA PRO A 240 -16.74 -7.95 9.02
C PRO A 240 -17.77 -7.10 9.78
N SER A 241 -18.09 -7.53 11.00
CA SER A 241 -19.19 -6.97 11.78
C SER A 241 -18.93 -5.53 12.26
N GLU A 242 -17.67 -5.20 12.52
CA GLU A 242 -17.29 -3.90 13.08
C GLU A 242 -17.11 -2.81 12.01
N PHE A 243 -17.00 -3.18 10.72
CA PHE A 243 -16.82 -2.24 9.61
C PHE A 243 -18.07 -1.42 9.34
N LEU A 244 -17.91 -0.28 8.65
CA LEU A 244 -19.04 0.53 8.22
C LEU A 244 -20.00 -0.28 7.38
N CYS A 245 -21.29 -0.15 7.71
CA CYS A 245 -22.32 -0.77 6.90
C CYS A 245 -22.49 -0.02 5.58
N ARG A 246 -22.47 -0.74 4.48
CA ARG A 246 -22.68 -0.21 3.12
C ARG A 246 -24.09 0.38 2.88
N CYS A 247 -25.00 0.22 3.85
CA CYS A 247 -26.38 0.75 3.86
C CYS A 247 -26.47 2.30 3.95
N ARG A 248 -25.34 3.03 3.91
CA ARG A 248 -25.25 4.50 4.13
C ARG A 248 -25.72 4.99 5.51
N SER A 249 -25.99 4.10 6.46
CA SER A 249 -26.48 4.50 7.80
C SER A 249 -25.43 5.19 8.68
N GLY A 250 -24.15 5.14 8.31
CA GLY A 250 -23.05 5.59 9.17
C GLY A 250 -22.84 4.76 10.45
N ARG A 251 -23.47 3.57 10.53
CA ARG A 251 -23.31 2.61 11.65
C ARG A 251 -22.48 1.42 11.20
N SER A 252 -21.85 0.73 12.14
CA SER A 252 -21.20 -0.55 11.88
C SER A 252 -22.20 -1.59 11.34
N TYR A 253 -21.73 -2.55 10.55
CA TYR A 253 -22.55 -3.59 9.95
C TYR A 253 -23.34 -4.38 11.01
N LYS A 254 -22.69 -4.70 12.14
CA LYS A 254 -23.29 -5.32 13.33
C LYS A 254 -24.53 -4.57 13.82
N ARG A 255 -24.46 -3.22 13.84
CA ARG A 255 -25.50 -2.32 14.36
C ARG A 255 -26.42 -1.75 13.26
N CYS A 256 -26.22 -2.09 11.96
CA CYS A 256 -27.13 -1.76 10.85
C CYS A 256 -27.78 -3.01 10.25
N CYS A 257 -27.25 -3.51 9.13
CA CYS A 257 -27.88 -4.56 8.32
C CYS A 257 -27.88 -5.91 9.03
N LYS A 258 -26.81 -6.25 9.75
CA LYS A 258 -26.71 -7.53 10.44
C LYS A 258 -27.78 -7.68 11.54
N ALA A 259 -28.05 -6.60 12.29
CA ALA A 259 -29.14 -6.55 13.27
C ALA A 259 -30.54 -6.70 12.66
N ARG A 260 -30.68 -6.48 11.35
CA ARG A 260 -31.92 -6.67 10.58
C ARG A 260 -31.92 -8.00 9.80
N ASN A 261 -31.02 -8.93 10.15
CA ASN A 261 -30.84 -10.22 9.48
C ASN A 261 -30.46 -10.12 7.98
N ILE A 262 -29.95 -8.97 7.53
CA ILE A 262 -29.41 -8.81 6.17
C ILE A 262 -27.96 -9.29 6.19
N ARG A 263 -27.71 -10.47 5.59
CA ARG A 263 -26.38 -11.06 5.46
C ARG A 263 -25.63 -10.44 4.29
N ARG A 264 -24.35 -10.16 4.49
CA ARG A 264 -23.40 -9.65 3.50
C ARG A 264 -22.15 -10.52 3.52
N VAL A 265 -21.61 -10.77 2.33
CA VAL A 265 -20.35 -11.51 2.14
C VAL A 265 -19.45 -10.70 1.22
N GLU A 266 -18.16 -10.97 1.30
CA GLU A 266 -17.10 -10.37 0.50
C GLU A 266 -16.23 -11.48 -0.11
N PHE A 267 -15.67 -11.24 -1.29
CA PHE A 267 -14.88 -12.19 -2.05
C PHE A 267 -13.75 -11.47 -2.78
N TRP A 268 -12.74 -12.21 -3.24
CA TRP A 268 -11.72 -11.64 -4.10
C TRP A 268 -12.24 -11.44 -5.52
N ASN A 269 -12.29 -10.19 -5.99
CA ASN A 269 -12.49 -9.89 -7.40
C ASN A 269 -11.13 -9.87 -8.09
N ALA A 270 -10.84 -10.91 -8.89
CA ALA A 270 -9.57 -11.04 -9.58
C ALA A 270 -9.40 -10.06 -10.76
N ALA A 271 -10.49 -9.55 -11.34
CA ALA A 271 -10.40 -8.60 -12.45
C ALA A 271 -9.96 -7.21 -11.97
N ASP A 272 -10.48 -6.77 -10.83
CA ASP A 272 -10.20 -5.45 -10.25
C ASP A 272 -9.17 -5.52 -9.10
N GLU A 273 -8.67 -6.72 -8.77
CA GLU A 273 -7.69 -7.00 -7.73
C GLU A 273 -7.99 -6.44 -6.32
N TRP A 274 -9.22 -6.62 -5.84
CA TRP A 274 -9.62 -6.19 -4.49
C TRP A 274 -10.68 -7.10 -3.85
N ILE A 275 -10.90 -6.91 -2.54
CA ILE A 275 -11.96 -7.61 -1.80
C ILE A 275 -13.30 -6.92 -2.07
N ALA A 276 -14.01 -7.45 -3.06
CA ALA A 276 -15.29 -6.95 -3.47
C ALA A 276 -16.43 -7.51 -2.59
N PRO A 277 -17.43 -6.69 -2.27
CA PRO A 277 -18.66 -7.14 -1.64
C PRO A 277 -19.59 -7.82 -2.65
N MET A 278 -20.18 -8.93 -2.24
CA MET A 278 -21.16 -9.68 -3.03
C MET A 278 -22.57 -9.11 -2.77
N ASP A 279 -22.82 -7.90 -3.26
CA ASP A 279 -24.13 -7.25 -3.12
C ASP A 279 -25.07 -7.51 -4.33
N SER A 280 -24.58 -8.18 -5.38
CA SER A 280 -25.37 -8.57 -6.55
C SER A 280 -25.87 -10.01 -6.41
N LEU A 281 -27.19 -10.16 -6.51
CA LEU A 281 -27.90 -11.39 -6.84
C LEU A 281 -27.50 -11.88 -8.25
N GLU A 282 -26.25 -12.29 -8.46
CA GLU A 282 -25.88 -13.15 -9.58
C GLU A 282 -24.89 -14.18 -9.06
N LEU A 283 -25.44 -15.28 -8.53
CA LEU A 283 -24.71 -16.53 -8.53
C LEU A 283 -24.35 -16.84 -10.00
N PRO A 284 -23.11 -17.22 -10.33
CA PRO A 284 -22.86 -17.92 -11.57
C PRO A 284 -23.74 -19.16 -11.53
N VAL A 285 -24.77 -19.19 -12.37
CA VAL A 285 -25.55 -20.41 -12.60
C VAL A 285 -24.56 -21.37 -13.25
N HIS A 286 -24.00 -22.28 -12.45
CA HIS A 286 -23.44 -23.50 -13.00
C HIS A 286 -24.59 -24.22 -13.72
N LEU A 287 -24.64 -24.08 -15.04
CA LEU A 287 -25.31 -25.04 -15.90
C LEU A 287 -24.38 -26.26 -15.97
N PRO A 288 -24.77 -27.42 -15.43
CA PRO A 288 -24.10 -28.66 -15.81
C PRO A 288 -24.37 -28.93 -17.30
N ALA A 289 -23.37 -29.50 -17.96
CA ALA A 289 -23.39 -29.91 -19.36
C ALA A 289 -24.51 -30.93 -19.68
#